data_AF-A0A248LHT7-F1
#
_entry.id   AF-A0A248LHT7-F1
#
_cell.length_a   1.000
_cell.length_b   1.000
_cell.length_c   1.000
_cell.angle_alpha   90.00
_cell.angle_beta   90.00
_cell.angle_gamma   90.00
#
_symmetry.space_group_name_H-M   'P 1'
#
loop_
_entity.id
_entity.type
_entity.pdbx_description
1 polymer ?
#
loop_
_entity_poly.entity_id
_entity_poly.type
_entity_poly.pdbx_seq_one_letter_code
_entity_poly.pdbx_strand_id
1 'polypeptide(L)'
;MSDELQSPPPDLPAEPVLSLRAEDLDDLLTRAAERGAERCLAHLGLENGSAAKDIRELRDLLEAWRDARRTAWQTVIKVATTGILAILLVGAAIKLKLMGGTQ
;
A
#
# COMPACT_ATOMS: atom_id res chain seq x y z
N MET A 1 -45.75 -11.16 -43.59
CA MET A 1 -45.06 -9.86 -43.52
C MET A 1 -44.69 -9.69 -42.05
N SER A 2 -43.58 -10.23 -41.55
CA SER A 2 -42.24 -10.29 -42.13
C SER A 2 -41.47 -11.43 -41.46
N ASP A 3 -41.31 -12.54 -42.16
CA ASP A 3 -40.36 -13.59 -41.80
C ASP A 3 -39.52 -13.81 -43.07
N GLU A 4 -38.79 -12.75 -43.42
CA GLU A 4 -37.70 -12.88 -44.38
C GLU A 4 -36.55 -13.54 -43.62
N LEU A 5 -36.52 -14.87 -43.79
CA LEU A 5 -35.33 -15.69 -43.74
C LEU A 5 -34.10 -14.92 -44.22
N GLN A 6 -33.39 -14.30 -43.28
CA GLN A 6 -31.99 -13.97 -43.45
C GLN A 6 -31.24 -15.31 -43.46
N SER A 7 -31.28 -16.01 -44.59
CA SER A 7 -30.41 -17.15 -44.83
C SER A 7 -28.97 -16.65 -44.72
N PRO A 8 -28.13 -17.24 -43.86
CA PRO A 8 -26.71 -16.91 -43.86
C PRO A 8 -26.14 -17.25 -45.26
N PRO A 9 -25.22 -16.41 -45.79
CA PRO A 9 -24.61 -16.65 -47.09
C PRO A 9 -23.95 -18.05 -47.14
N PRO A 10 -24.08 -18.79 -48.24
CA PRO A 10 -23.77 -20.22 -48.35
C PRO A 10 -22.27 -20.61 -48.32
N ASP A 11 -21.38 -19.67 -48.00
CA ASP A 11 -19.95 -19.78 -48.31
C ASP A 11 -18.99 -19.22 -47.25
N LEU A 12 -19.50 -18.81 -46.07
CA LEU A 12 -18.61 -18.66 -44.92
C LEU A 12 -18.28 -20.05 -44.39
N PRO A 13 -17.00 -20.48 -44.36
CA PRO A 13 -16.63 -21.70 -43.64
C PRO A 13 -17.17 -21.53 -42.24
N ALA A 14 -18.03 -22.45 -41.81
CA ALA A 14 -18.48 -22.50 -40.43
C ALA A 14 -17.20 -22.61 -39.60
N GLU A 15 -16.77 -21.48 -39.02
CA GLU A 15 -15.69 -21.43 -38.05
C GLU A 15 -15.98 -22.58 -37.08
N PRO A 16 -15.05 -23.54 -36.92
CA PRO A 16 -15.32 -24.74 -36.16
C PRO A 16 -15.59 -24.32 -34.72
N VAL A 17 -16.87 -24.17 -34.39
CA VAL A 17 -17.36 -23.84 -33.07
C VAL A 17 -17.01 -25.03 -32.18
N LEU A 18 -15.96 -24.84 -31.40
CA LEU A 18 -15.40 -25.83 -30.50
C LEU A 18 -16.40 -26.07 -29.37
N SER A 19 -17.16 -27.16 -29.47
CA SER A 19 -18.09 -27.60 -28.42
C SER A 19 -17.30 -28.36 -27.35
N LEU A 20 -17.25 -27.80 -26.15
CA LEU A 20 -16.56 -28.37 -24.99
C LEU A 20 -17.56 -28.65 -23.88
N ARG A 21 -17.29 -29.68 -23.08
CA ARG A 21 -18.04 -29.89 -21.83
C ARG A 21 -17.64 -28.82 -20.83
N ALA A 22 -18.56 -28.46 -19.94
CA ALA A 22 -18.34 -27.42 -18.94
C ALA A 22 -17.12 -27.72 -18.04
N GLU A 23 -16.93 -28.99 -17.68
CA GLU A 23 -15.77 -29.49 -16.94
C GLU A 23 -14.44 -29.29 -17.68
N ASP A 24 -14.40 -29.63 -18.98
CA ASP A 24 -13.20 -29.46 -19.81
C ASP A 24 -12.84 -27.96 -19.98
N LEU A 25 -13.86 -27.09 -20.05
CA LEU A 25 -13.67 -25.65 -20.10
C LEU A 25 -13.13 -25.07 -18.79
N ASP A 26 -13.67 -25.51 -17.64
CA ASP A 26 -13.23 -25.05 -16.32
C ASP A 26 -11.79 -25.43 -16.03
N ASP A 27 -11.38 -26.65 -16.41
CA ASP A 27 -9.99 -27.11 -16.33
C ASP A 27 -9.04 -26.25 -17.18
N LEU A 28 -9.45 -25.92 -18.41
CA LEU A 28 -8.67 -25.06 -19.30
C LEU A 28 -8.55 -23.63 -18.76
N LEU A 29 -9.65 -23.07 -18.25
CA LEU A 29 -9.67 -21.74 -17.65
C LEU A 29 -8.79 -21.68 -16.40
N THR A 30 -8.89 -22.69 -15.54
CA THR A 30 -8.07 -22.79 -14.32
C THR A 30 -6.59 -22.82 -14.67
N ARG A 31 -6.18 -23.67 -15.61
CA ARG A 31 -4.78 -23.74 -16.06
C ARG A 31 -4.31 -22.49 -16.77
N ALA A 32 -5.19 -21.79 -17.49
CA ALA A 32 -4.86 -20.52 -18.12
C ALA A 32 -4.69 -19.41 -17.08
N ALA A 33 -5.54 -19.39 -16.06
CA ALA A 33 -5.47 -18.47 -14.93
C ALA A 33 -4.21 -18.70 -14.08
N GLU A 34 -3.87 -19.95 -13.78
CA GLU A 34 -2.65 -20.32 -13.07
C GLU A 34 -1.41 -19.88 -13.83
N ARG A 35 -1.31 -20.21 -15.13
CA ARG A 35 -0.17 -19.78 -15.96
C ARG A 35 -0.12 -18.26 -16.15
N GLY A 36 -1.27 -17.60 -16.18
CA GLY A 36 -1.37 -16.15 -16.22
C GLY A 36 -0.85 -15.53 -14.92
N ALA A 37 -1.24 -16.07 -13.77
CA ALA A 37 -0.78 -15.66 -12.46
C ALA A 37 0.73 -15.89 -12.30
N GLU A 38 1.24 -17.05 -12.69
CA GLU A 38 2.68 -17.36 -12.68
C GLU A 38 3.47 -16.37 -13.55
N ARG A 39 3.00 -16.06 -14.78
CA ARG A 39 3.66 -15.07 -15.64
C ARG A 39 3.62 -13.66 -15.06
N CYS A 40 2.50 -13.25 -14.44
CA CYS A 40 2.41 -11.97 -13.76
C CYS A 40 3.35 -11.89 -12.56
N LEU A 41 3.42 -12.95 -11.74
CA LEU A 41 4.35 -13.04 -10.62
C LEU A 41 5.80 -12.97 -11.10
N ALA A 42 6.13 -13.70 -12.18
CA ALA A 42 7.46 -13.65 -12.80
C ALA A 42 7.80 -12.28 -13.39
N HIS A 43 6.84 -11.62 -14.05
CA HIS A 43 7.05 -10.29 -14.63
C HIS A 43 7.27 -9.22 -13.55
N LEU A 44 6.65 -9.40 -12.39
CA LEU A 44 6.84 -8.55 -11.22
C LEU A 44 8.09 -8.95 -10.39
N GLY A 45 8.82 -10.01 -10.78
CA GLY A 45 9.99 -10.52 -10.04
C GLY A 45 9.64 -11.18 -8.70
N LEU A 46 8.39 -11.62 -8.53
CA LEU A 46 7.84 -12.20 -7.29
C LEU A 46 7.79 -13.73 -7.36
N GLU A 47 8.29 -14.36 -8.43
CA GLU A 47 8.20 -15.81 -8.64
C GLU A 47 8.95 -16.63 -7.57
N ASN A 48 9.94 -16.00 -6.93
CA ASN A 48 10.76 -16.64 -5.89
C ASN A 48 10.31 -16.28 -4.46
N GLY A 49 9.20 -15.54 -4.31
CA GLY A 49 8.70 -15.09 -3.00
C GLY A 49 9.56 -14.03 -2.29
N SER A 50 10.62 -13.54 -2.95
CA SER A 50 11.53 -12.50 -2.42
C SER A 50 10.79 -11.20 -2.11
N ALA A 51 9.94 -10.74 -2.99
CA ALA A 51 9.24 -9.46 -2.79
C ALA A 51 8.17 -9.50 -1.68
N ALA A 52 7.54 -10.65 -1.44
CA ALA A 52 6.67 -10.81 -0.27
C ALA A 52 7.46 -10.67 1.04
N LYS A 53 8.72 -11.13 1.04
CA LYS A 53 9.68 -10.95 2.13
C LYS A 53 10.16 -9.50 2.22
N ASP A 54 10.51 -8.86 1.10
CA ASP A 54 10.96 -7.47 1.09
C ASP A 54 9.87 -6.50 1.57
N ILE A 55 8.61 -6.70 1.16
CA ILE A 55 7.47 -5.92 1.67
C ILE A 55 7.30 -6.11 3.18
N ARG A 56 7.52 -7.34 3.67
CA ARG A 56 7.44 -7.65 5.09
C ARG A 56 8.55 -6.96 5.86
N GLU A 57 9.76 -7.00 5.35
CA GLU A 57 10.94 -6.35 5.93
C GLU A 57 10.81 -4.83 5.92
N LEU A 58 10.32 -4.23 4.83
CA LEU A 58 10.01 -2.79 4.77
C LEU A 58 8.97 -2.39 5.81
N ARG A 59 7.92 -3.20 6.00
CA ARG A 59 6.91 -2.95 7.03
C ARG A 59 7.52 -3.02 8.42
N ASP A 60 8.35 -4.04 8.69
CA ASP A 60 8.98 -4.22 9.98
C ASP A 60 9.95 -3.05 10.29
N LEU A 61 10.69 -2.56 9.28
CA LEU A 61 11.51 -1.35 9.40
C LEU A 61 10.69 -0.08 9.62
N LEU A 62 9.55 0.06 8.93
CA LEU A 62 8.67 1.22 9.09
C LEU A 62 8.00 1.23 10.46
N GLU A 63 7.65 0.05 10.98
CA GLU A 63 7.14 -0.13 12.33
C GLU A 63 8.20 0.26 13.38
N ALA A 64 9.43 -0.22 13.21
CA ALA A 64 10.57 0.18 14.05
C ALA A 64 10.84 1.70 13.99
N TRP A 65 10.75 2.32 12.81
CA TRP A 65 10.91 3.77 12.65
C TRP A 65 9.78 4.56 13.31
N ARG A 66 8.53 4.07 13.20
CA ARG A 66 7.38 4.71 13.85
C ARG A 66 7.53 4.71 15.37
N ASP A 67 8.02 3.62 15.94
CA ASP A 67 8.28 3.50 17.37
C ASP A 67 9.44 4.41 17.83
N ALA A 68 10.52 4.45 17.05
CA ALA A 68 11.63 5.39 17.29
C ALA A 68 11.15 6.85 17.23
N ARG A 69 10.33 7.20 16.23
CA ARG A 69 9.78 8.55 16.07
C ARG A 69 8.87 8.94 17.23
N ARG A 70 8.04 8.01 17.73
CA ARG A 70 7.18 8.27 18.90
C ARG A 70 8.01 8.66 20.13
N THR A 71 9.08 7.92 20.39
CA THR A 71 9.98 8.17 21.53
C THR A 71 10.76 9.48 21.36
N ALA A 72 11.27 9.74 20.15
CA ALA A 72 11.95 10.99 19.83
C ALA A 72 11.02 12.19 20.02
N TRP A 73 9.78 12.11 19.52
CA TRP A 73 8.79 13.19 19.63
C TRP A 73 8.41 13.49 21.08
N GLN A 74 8.22 12.46 21.91
CA GLN A 74 7.97 12.63 23.34
C GLN A 74 9.12 13.38 24.04
N THR A 75 10.37 13.02 23.71
CA THR A 75 11.55 13.68 24.27
C THR A 75 11.64 15.14 23.82
N VAL A 76 11.42 15.40 22.53
CA VAL A 76 11.42 16.75 21.96
C VAL A 76 10.37 17.64 22.65
N ILE A 77 9.13 17.16 22.77
CA ILE A 77 8.08 17.91 23.47
C ILE A 77 8.48 18.18 24.91
N LYS A 78 8.95 17.16 25.64
CA LYS A 78 9.33 17.32 27.04
C LYS A 78 10.43 18.35 27.22
N VAL A 79 11.49 18.27 26.42
CA VAL A 79 12.62 19.22 26.46
C VAL A 79 12.15 20.61 26.07
N ALA A 80 11.32 20.75 25.03
CA ALA A 80 10.77 22.03 24.62
C ALA A 80 9.92 22.67 25.72
N THR A 81 9.00 21.92 26.34
CA THR A 81 8.17 22.41 27.44
C THR A 81 9.02 22.80 28.64
N THR A 82 9.97 21.96 29.07
CA THR A 82 10.86 22.27 30.19
C THR A 82 11.73 23.49 29.88
N GLY A 83 12.25 23.61 28.66
CA GLY A 83 13.03 24.75 28.21
C GLY A 83 12.22 26.05 28.24
N ILE A 84 10.99 26.04 27.72
CA ILE A 84 10.09 27.20 27.75
C ILE A 84 9.81 27.60 29.21
N LEU A 85 9.48 26.64 30.08
CA LEU A 85 9.22 26.91 31.49
C LEU A 85 10.43 27.54 32.19
N ALA A 86 11.64 26.99 31.94
CA ALA A 86 12.87 27.51 32.50
C ALA A 86 13.15 28.95 32.03
N ILE A 87 12.97 29.23 30.73
CA ILE A 87 13.11 30.57 30.16
C ILE A 87 12.11 31.54 30.81
N LEU A 88 10.85 31.12 31.01
CA LEU A 88 9.84 31.95 31.66
C LEU A 88 10.19 32.28 33.11
N LEU A 89 10.68 31.30 33.88
CA LEU A 89 11.11 31.53 35.27
C LEU A 89 12.31 32.48 35.34
N VAL A 90 13.32 32.29 34.49
CA VAL A 90 14.49 33.17 34.41
C VAL A 90 14.08 34.59 34.01
N GLY A 91 13.23 34.73 32.99
CA GLY A 91 12.71 36.02 32.55
C GLY A 91 11.90 36.73 33.63
N ALA A 92 11.04 36.00 34.36
CA ALA A 92 10.28 36.55 35.47
C ALA A 92 11.19 37.01 36.63
N ALA A 93 12.23 36.23 36.97
CA ALA A 93 13.18 36.60 38.01
C ALA A 93 13.96 37.88 37.66
N ILE A 94 14.40 38.02 36.41
CA ILE A 94 15.08 39.24 35.94
C ILE A 94 14.12 40.44 35.99
N LYS A 95 12.89 40.29 35.48
CA LYS A 95 11.87 41.35 35.50
C LYS A 95 11.54 41.78 36.93
N LEU A 96 11.36 40.84 37.86
CA LEU A 96 11.11 41.12 39.27
C LEU A 96 12.31 41.78 39.95
N LYS A 97 13.55 41.37 39.66
CA LYS A 97 14.75 42.05 40.18
C LYS A 97 14.88 43.48 39.67
N LEU A 98 14.54 43.73 38.40
CA LEU A 98 14.50 45.07 37.82
C LEU A 98 13.39 45.94 38.45
N MET A 99 12.23 45.36 38.77
CA MET A 99 11.10 46.09 39.35
C MET A 99 11.17 46.24 40.89
N GLY A 100 11.84 45.32 41.59
CA GLY A 100 11.97 45.30 43.05
C GLY A 100 13.32 45.79 43.59
N GLY A 101 14.27 46.14 42.72
CA GLY A 101 15.62 46.59 43.08
C GLY A 101 15.78 48.07 43.40
N THR A 102 14.67 48.80 43.62
CA THR A 102 14.69 50.24 43.93
C THR A 102 13.86 50.51 45.18
N GLN A 103 14.38 50.12 46.33
CA GLN A 103 14.07 50.74 47.62
C GLN A 103 15.20 50.49 48.59
#